data_AF-A0A8I1LT73-F1
#
_entry.id   AF-A0A8I1LT73-F1
#
_cell.length_a   1.000
_cell.length_b   1.000
_cell.length_c   1.000
_cell.angle_alpha   90.00
_cell.angle_beta   90.00
_cell.angle_gamma   90.00
#
_symmetry.space_group_name_H-M   'P 1'
#
loop_
_entity.id
_entity.type
_entity.pdbx_description
1 polymer ?
#
loop_
_entity_poly.entity_id
_entity_poly.type
_entity_poly.pdbx_seq_one_letter_code
_entity_poly.pdbx_strand_id
1 'polypeptide(L)' 'MLGRKERDQLELFITGSLRSSVPDDHVLVKIDHVLDLGWLRAEVADLYCAENGRPGIDPEVAVRL' A
#
# COMPACT_ATOMS: atom_id res chain seq x y z
N MET A 1 -8.10 -9.72 -9.04
CA MET A 1 -7.46 -8.61 -9.79
C MET A 1 -6.53 -7.83 -8.88
N LEU A 2 -5.32 -7.50 -9.33
CA LEU A 2 -4.43 -6.59 -8.61
C LEU A 2 -4.87 -5.14 -8.87
N GLY A 3 -5.72 -4.63 -7.97
CA GLY A 3 -6.27 -3.29 -8.08
C GLY A 3 -5.16 -2.26 -7.92
N ARG A 4 -5.18 -1.22 -8.76
CA ARG A 4 -4.36 -0.03 -8.57
C ARG A 4 -5.24 0.99 -7.85
N LYS A 5 -4.97 1.22 -6.57
CA LYS A 5 -5.64 2.25 -5.78
C LYS A 5 -4.71 3.43 -5.61
N GLU A 6 -5.24 4.63 -5.86
CA GLU A 6 -4.54 5.87 -5.52
C GLU A 6 -4.55 6.07 -4.00
N ARG A 7 -3.50 6.69 -3.48
CA ARG A 7 -3.29 6.90 -2.02
C ARG A 7 -4.47 7.60 -1.35
N ASP A 8 -5.26 8.36 -2.11
CA ASP A 8 -6.36 9.18 -1.60
C ASP A 8 -7.72 8.46 -1.61
N GLN A 9 -7.79 7.19 -2.07
CA GLN A 9 -9.02 6.41 -1.95
C GLN A 9 -9.19 5.89 -0.52
N LEU A 10 -10.08 6.56 0.23
CA LEU A 10 -10.54 6.17 1.56
C LEU A 10 -10.67 4.65 1.70
N GLU A 11 -9.87 4.10 2.63
CA GLU A 11 -9.88 2.70 2.98
C GLU A 11 -11.25 2.36 3.58
N LEU A 12 -12.01 1.50 2.91
CA LEU A 12 -13.12 0.83 3.58
C LEU A 12 -12.47 0.03 4.74
N PHE A 13 -12.73 0.47 5.97
CA PHE A 13 -12.41 -0.12 7.29
C PHE A 13 -11.34 0.56 8.18
N ILE A 14 -10.55 1.52 7.69
CA ILE A 14 -9.74 2.40 8.58
C ILE A 14 -10.09 3.86 8.31
N THR A 15 -10.76 4.48 9.27
CA THR A 15 -11.09 5.91 9.20
C THR A 15 -9.85 6.73 9.55
N GLY A 16 -8.87 6.81 8.65
CA GLY A 16 -7.67 7.62 8.84
C GLY A 16 -6.42 7.03 8.20
N SER A 17 -5.39 7.86 8.06
CA SER A 17 -4.07 7.45 7.58
C SER A 17 -3.22 7.01 8.77
N LEU A 18 -2.54 5.86 8.69
CA LEU A 18 -1.58 5.46 9.72
C LEU A 18 -0.50 6.53 9.89
N ARG A 19 -0.02 7.12 8.79
CA ARG A 19 0.92 8.24 8.77
C ARG A 19 0.50 9.41 9.66
N SER A 20 -0.79 9.71 9.78
CA SER A 20 -1.26 10.86 10.57
C SER A 20 -1.12 10.64 12.08
N SER A 21 -0.90 9.40 12.52
CA SER A 21 -0.70 9.04 13.93
C SER A 21 0.78 8.90 14.31
N VAL A 22 1.72 9.05 13.36
CA VAL A 22 3.15 8.83 13.58
C VAL A 22 3.91 10.17 13.53
N PRO A 23 4.77 10.48 14.54
CA PRO A 23 5.61 11.67 14.53
C PRO A 23 6.54 11.73 13.31
N ASP A 24 6.78 12.92 12.78
CA ASP A 24 7.60 13.12 11.58
C ASP A 24 9.09 12.75 11.79
N ASP A 25 9.59 12.78 13.03
CA ASP A 25 10.97 12.42 13.34
C ASP A 25 11.19 10.89 13.50
N HIS A 26 10.10 10.12 13.44
CA HIS A 26 10.10 8.69 13.69
C HIS A 26 10.90 7.94 12.62
N VAL A 27 11.61 6.89 13.04
CA VAL A 27 12.48 6.10 12.15
C VAL A 27 11.72 5.52 10.96
N LEU A 28 10.46 5.10 11.14
CA LEU A 28 9.65 4.55 10.06
C LEU A 28 9.30 5.58 8.98
N VAL A 29 9.12 6.86 9.35
CA VAL A 29 8.89 7.94 8.36
C VAL A 29 10.15 8.17 7.53
N LYS A 30 11.32 8.14 8.18
CA LYS A 30 12.62 8.25 7.50
C LYS A 30 12.88 7.09 6.55
N ILE A 31 12.52 5.87 6.97
CA ILE A 31 12.60 4.67 6.13
C ILE A 31 11.63 4.79 4.94
N ASP A 32 10.39 5.19 5.17
CA ASP A 32 9.37 5.34 4.11
C ASP A 32 9.84 6.23 2.95
N HIS A 33 10.58 7.30 3.27
CA HIS A 33 11.16 8.20 2.27
C HIS A 33 12.22 7.58 1.35
N VAL A 34 12.91 6.53 1.81
CA VAL A 34 14.01 5.88 1.06
C VAL A 34 13.66 4.47 0.61
N LEU A 35 12.53 3.93 1.07
CA LEU A 35 12.09 2.58 0.76
C LEU A 35 11.52 2.53 -0.66
N ASP A 36 12.23 1.85 -1.55
CA ASP A 36 11.77 1.54 -2.90
C ASP A 36 11.05 0.18 -2.92
N LEU A 37 9.77 0.20 -3.27
CA LEU A 37 8.91 -0.97 -3.41
C LEU A 37 8.40 -1.16 -4.84
N GLY A 38 8.98 -0.47 -5.83
CA GLY A 38 8.52 -0.55 -7.23
C GLY A 38 8.58 -1.98 -7.81
N TRP A 39 9.36 -2.86 -7.20
CA TRP A 39 9.46 -4.29 -7.52
C TRP A 39 8.30 -5.14 -6.97
N LEU A 40 7.68 -4.71 -5.86
CA LEU A 40 6.76 -5.53 -5.07
C LEU A 40 5.55 -5.99 -5.88
N ARG A 41 5.02 -5.09 -6.72
CA ARG A 41 3.86 -5.38 -7.56
C ARG A 41 4.11 -6.55 -8.52
N ALA A 42 5.32 -6.64 -9.08
CA ALA A 42 5.69 -7.71 -10.00
C ALA A 42 5.88 -9.03 -9.24
N GLU A 43 6.57 -9.00 -8.10
CA GLU A 43 6.83 -10.18 -7.27
C GLU A 43 5.55 -10.88 -6.78
N VAL A 44 4.51 -10.11 -6.43
CA VAL A 44 3.26 -10.70 -5.92
C VAL A 44 2.21 -10.95 -7.00
N ALA A 45 2.46 -10.56 -8.26
CA ALA A 45 1.44 -10.57 -9.32
C ALA A 45 0.78 -11.94 -9.49
N ASP A 46 1.59 -13.01 -9.48
CA ASP A 46 1.14 -14.39 -9.68
C ASP A 46 0.29 -14.94 -8.52
N LEU A 47 0.30 -14.28 -7.35
CA LEU A 47 -0.54 -14.62 -6.21
C LEU A 47 -1.98 -14.10 -6.36
N TYR A 48 -2.23 -13.19 -7.30
CA TYR A 48 -3.53 -12.61 -7.53
C TYR A 48 -4.14 -13.15 -8.83
N CYS A 49 -5.42 -13.52 -8.77
CA CYS A 49 -6.13 -13.84 -10.00
C CYS A 49 -6.29 -12.59 -10.88
N ALA A 50 -5.91 -12.67 -12.15
CA ALA A 50 -6.03 -11.56 -13.09
C ALA A 50 -7.49 -11.28 -13.50
N GLU A 51 -8.34 -12.30 -13.56
CA GLU A 51 -9.63 -12.21 -14.26
C GLU A 51 -10.85 -12.44 -13.36
N ASN A 52 -10.65 -12.85 -12.11
CA ASN A 52 -11.76 -13.07 -11.18
C ASN A 52 -11.48 -12.46 -9.78
N GLY A 53 -12.55 -12.31 -9.01
CA GLY A 53 -12.53 -11.85 -7.63
C GLY A 53 -12.65 -10.33 -7.44
N ARG A 54 -12.71 -9.92 -6.17
CA ARG A 54 -12.74 -8.51 -5.75
C ARG A 54 -11.40 -7.84 -6.13
N PRO A 55 -11.39 -6.59 -6.63
CA PRO A 55 -10.15 -5.83 -6.79
C PRO A 55 -9.41 -5.75 -5.45
N GLY A 56 -8.18 -6.22 -5.42
CA GLY A 56 -7.29 -6.13 -4.26
C GLY A 56 -6.80 -4.70 -4.03
N ILE A 57 -6.22 -4.46 -2.86
CA ILE A 57 -5.43 -3.25 -2.59
C ILE A 57 -4.12 -3.30 -3.38
N ASP A 58 -3.58 -2.13 -3.73
CA ASP A 58 -2.24 -2.05 -4.29
C ASP A 58 -1.23 -2.53 -3.23
N PRO A 59 -0.31 -3.44 -3.56
CA PRO A 59 0.55 -4.08 -2.57
C PRO A 59 1.53 -3.09 -1.94
N GLU A 60 1.94 -2.03 -2.64
CA GLU A 60 2.77 -1.00 -2.02
C GLU A 60 1.97 -0.22 -0.98
N VAL A 61 0.72 0.14 -1.29
CA VAL A 61 -0.15 0.88 -0.37
C VAL A 61 -0.41 0.08 0.91
N ALA A 62 -0.51 -1.25 0.80
CA ALA A 62 -0.77 -2.12 1.95
C ALA A 62 0.38 -2.19 2.97
N VAL A 63 1.62 -1.88 2.58
CA VAL A 63 2.82 -2.06 3.42
C VAL A 63 3.58 -0.76 3.68
N ARG A 64 3.20 0.33 3.00
CA ARG A 64 3.80 1.66 3.15
C ARG A 64 3.23 2.38 4.37
N LEU A 65 3.99 3.33 4.92
CA LEU A 65 3.58 4.11 6.10
C LEU A 65 2.69 5.30 5.77
#